data_AF-A0A087URD0-F1
#
_entry.id   AF-A0A087URD0-F1
#
_cell.length_a   1.000
_cell.length_b   1.000
_cell.length_c   1.000
_cell.angle_alpha   90.00
_cell.angle_beta   90.00
_cell.angle_gamma   90.00
#
_symmetry.space_group_name_H-M   'P 1'
#
loop_
_entity.id
_entity.type
_entity.pdbx_description
1 polymer ?
#
loop_
_entity_poly.entity_id
_entity_poly.type
_entity_poly.pdbx_seq_one_letter_code
_entity_poly.pdbx_strand_id
1 'polypeptide(L)'
;MRMANTVKISIFTMAVKILLFTALLRLASSDSCYEKLKEVGIIPTFAENVNSTDLKIIYPPDIPVECGNRISIATVAKTPTLTYDVNGACKLATVLLFGFGPVPVIGMPVLHWLVYNIPTDVLANGFSGQAGDARAKYIQPFAPDLEQRYTFFVYCQKHPVDVNGRIPILKRLGINPKQIAQENDLGNPVATNYLTLVLINGNPLEPKP
;
A
#
# COMPACT_ATOMS: atom_id res chain seq x y z
N MET A 1 45.15 -55.09 7.99
CA MET A 1 45.74 -54.34 6.86
C MET A 1 44.71 -54.28 5.72
N ARG A 2 43.91 -53.22 5.65
CA ARG A 2 43.10 -52.83 4.47
C ARG A 2 42.81 -51.34 4.57
N MET A 3 42.92 -50.68 3.44
CA MET A 3 43.14 -49.24 3.24
C MET A 3 41.86 -48.39 3.30
N ALA A 4 42.13 -47.09 3.41
CA ALA A 4 41.26 -45.92 3.33
C ALA A 4 40.31 -45.87 2.12
N ASN A 5 39.29 -45.01 2.23
CA ASN A 5 39.05 -43.93 1.25
C ASN A 5 38.10 -42.87 1.82
N THR A 6 38.61 -41.67 2.04
CA THR A 6 37.82 -40.50 2.45
C THR A 6 37.59 -39.63 1.23
N VAL A 7 36.35 -39.59 0.73
CA VAL A 7 35.95 -38.71 -0.38
C VAL A 7 35.73 -37.31 0.17
N LYS A 8 36.60 -36.36 -0.17
CA LYS A 8 36.38 -34.92 0.05
C LYS A 8 35.60 -34.35 -1.12
N ILE A 9 34.26 -34.30 -0.99
CA ILE A 9 33.39 -33.57 -1.92
C ILE A 9 33.47 -32.09 -1.55
N SER A 10 33.82 -31.25 -2.53
CA SER A 10 33.96 -29.80 -2.39
C SER A 10 32.59 -29.13 -2.20
N ILE A 11 32.30 -28.70 -0.96
CA ILE A 11 31.04 -28.05 -0.54
C ILE A 11 30.99 -26.56 -0.95
N PHE A 12 32.11 -25.99 -1.42
CA PHE A 12 32.25 -24.53 -1.55
C PHE A 12 31.57 -23.89 -2.78
N THR A 13 31.24 -24.66 -3.82
CA THR A 13 30.66 -24.12 -5.07
C THR A 13 29.13 -24.02 -5.08
N MET A 14 28.43 -24.64 -4.12
CA MET A 14 26.95 -24.68 -4.12
C MET A 14 26.33 -23.47 -3.39
N ALA A 15 27.01 -22.91 -2.38
CA ALA A 15 26.48 -21.81 -1.57
C ALA A 15 26.41 -20.47 -2.33
N VAL A 16 27.32 -20.22 -3.28
CA VAL A 16 27.38 -18.96 -4.05
C VAL A 16 26.26 -18.87 -5.10
N LYS A 17 25.79 -20.00 -5.67
CA LYS A 17 24.67 -20.02 -6.62
C LYS A 17 23.30 -19.82 -5.96
N ILE A 18 23.14 -20.24 -4.70
CA ILE A 18 21.89 -20.10 -3.96
C ILE A 18 21.67 -18.64 -3.52
N LEU A 19 22.74 -17.90 -3.20
CA LEU A 19 22.65 -16.47 -2.86
C LEU A 19 22.34 -15.56 -4.06
N LEU A 20 22.75 -15.93 -5.28
CA LEU A 20 22.40 -15.15 -6.48
C LEU A 20 20.92 -15.31 -6.87
N PHE A 21 20.31 -16.46 -6.59
CA PHE A 21 18.92 -16.72 -6.97
C PHE A 21 17.91 -15.98 -6.10
N THR A 22 18.20 -15.73 -4.82
CA THR A 22 17.27 -15.02 -3.92
C THR A 22 17.24 -13.50 -4.17
N ALA A 23 18.32 -12.92 -4.71
CA ALA A 23 18.35 -11.50 -5.09
C ALA A 23 17.57 -11.22 -6.39
N LEU A 24 17.56 -12.17 -7.34
CA LEU A 24 16.85 -12.03 -8.62
C LEU A 24 15.31 -12.10 -8.48
N LEU A 25 14.78 -12.80 -7.46
CA LEU A 25 13.33 -12.91 -7.25
C LEU A 25 12.68 -11.64 -6.68
N ARG A 26 13.43 -10.74 -6.03
CA ARG A 26 12.84 -9.52 -5.45
C ARG A 26 12.67 -8.38 -6.44
N LEU A 27 13.44 -8.35 -7.53
CA LEU A 27 13.35 -7.29 -8.55
C LEU A 27 12.14 -7.48 -9.49
N ALA A 28 11.70 -8.72 -9.71
CA ALA A 28 10.59 -9.00 -10.62
C ALA A 28 9.21 -8.55 -10.08
N SER A 29 9.04 -8.44 -8.76
CA SER A 29 7.74 -8.08 -8.18
C SER A 29 7.44 -6.58 -8.23
N SER A 30 8.44 -5.70 -8.03
CA SER A 30 8.22 -4.24 -8.02
C SER A 30 7.86 -3.69 -9.39
N ASP A 31 8.56 -4.13 -10.43
CA ASP A 31 8.32 -3.69 -11.82
C ASP A 31 6.91 -4.10 -12.27
N SER A 32 6.46 -5.29 -11.86
CA SER A 32 5.11 -5.77 -12.16
C SER A 32 4.01 -4.91 -11.52
N CYS A 33 4.26 -4.37 -10.31
CA CYS A 33 3.25 -3.57 -9.63
C CYS A 33 3.16 -2.16 -10.20
N TYR A 34 4.30 -1.55 -10.50
CA TYR A 34 4.35 -0.23 -11.10
C TYR A 34 3.62 -0.18 -12.45
N GLU A 35 3.79 -1.20 -13.29
CA GLU A 35 3.04 -1.29 -14.55
C GLU A 35 1.53 -1.48 -14.33
N LYS A 36 1.12 -2.27 -13.34
CA LYS A 36 -0.30 -2.38 -12.97
C LYS A 36 -0.90 -1.03 -12.55
N LEU A 37 -0.16 -0.20 -11.81
CA LEU A 37 -0.62 1.15 -11.43
C LEU A 37 -0.90 2.03 -12.65
N LYS A 38 -0.11 1.89 -13.72
CA LYS A 38 -0.35 2.57 -15.00
C LYS A 38 -1.56 1.98 -15.74
N GLU A 39 -1.62 0.66 -15.85
CA GLU A 39 -2.71 -0.06 -16.53
C GLU A 39 -4.08 0.29 -15.92
N VAL A 40 -4.16 0.31 -14.59
CA VAL A 40 -5.39 0.66 -13.87
C VAL A 40 -5.62 2.16 -13.76
N GLY A 41 -4.73 2.98 -14.32
CA GLY A 41 -4.87 4.44 -14.40
C GLY A 41 -4.73 5.16 -13.06
N ILE A 42 -4.07 4.55 -12.07
CA ILE A 42 -3.68 5.27 -10.84
C ILE A 42 -2.62 6.33 -11.19
N ILE A 43 -1.63 5.90 -12.00
CA ILE A 43 -0.66 6.78 -12.66
C ILE A 43 -1.13 6.98 -14.11
N PRO A 44 -1.24 8.21 -14.63
CA PRO A 44 -0.88 9.50 -14.00
C PRO A 44 -2.04 10.22 -13.29
N THR A 45 -3.23 9.60 -13.20
CA THR A 45 -4.48 10.28 -12.80
C THR A 45 -4.44 10.87 -11.39
N PHE A 46 -3.89 10.14 -10.43
CA PHE A 46 -3.88 10.53 -9.00
C PHE A 46 -2.49 10.81 -8.46
N ALA A 47 -1.45 10.45 -9.20
CA ALA A 47 -0.06 10.81 -8.95
C ALA A 47 0.69 10.81 -10.28
N GLU A 48 1.65 11.72 -10.46
CA GLU A 48 2.45 11.75 -11.70
C GLU A 48 3.41 10.58 -11.76
N ASN A 49 3.95 10.21 -10.60
CA ASN A 49 4.80 9.04 -10.42
C ASN A 49 4.75 8.57 -8.96
N VAL A 50 5.36 7.42 -8.66
CA VAL A 50 5.60 6.93 -7.30
C VAL A 50 7.03 6.38 -7.21
N ASN A 51 7.69 6.53 -6.07
CA ASN A 51 9.09 6.10 -5.95
C ASN A 51 9.24 4.59 -5.70
N SER A 52 8.25 3.96 -5.04
CA SER A 52 8.28 2.54 -4.69
C SER A 52 6.86 1.97 -4.60
N THR A 53 6.73 0.67 -4.84
CA THR A 53 5.51 -0.12 -4.62
C THR A 53 5.61 -1.03 -3.40
N ASP A 54 6.62 -0.85 -2.55
CA ASP A 54 6.95 -1.74 -1.42
C ASP A 54 6.21 -1.36 -0.13
N LEU A 55 5.18 -0.53 -0.22
CA LEU A 55 4.32 -0.21 0.92
C LEU A 55 3.64 -1.50 1.40
N LYS A 56 4.05 -1.99 2.57
CA LYS A 56 3.46 -3.16 3.20
C LYS A 56 2.18 -2.74 3.91
N ILE A 57 1.07 -3.38 3.56
CA ILE A 57 -0.24 -3.13 4.18
C ILE A 57 -0.80 -4.48 4.62
N ILE A 58 -1.11 -4.59 5.90
CA ILE A 58 -1.69 -5.80 6.49
C ILE A 58 -3.01 -5.44 7.15
N TYR A 59 -4.09 -6.02 6.65
CA TYR A 59 -5.38 -5.99 7.33
C TYR A 59 -5.48 -7.12 8.35
N PRO A 60 -6.11 -6.92 9.52
CA PRO A 60 -6.36 -8.00 10.46
C PRO A 60 -7.22 -9.14 9.84
N PRO A 61 -7.00 -10.42 10.21
CA PRO A 61 -5.99 -10.89 11.15
C PRO A 61 -4.55 -10.77 10.61
N ASP A 62 -4.26 -11.14 9.36
CA ASP A 62 -2.92 -11.02 8.76
C ASP A 62 -3.02 -11.08 7.22
N ILE A 63 -3.98 -10.37 6.63
CA ILE A 63 -4.24 -10.37 5.19
C ILE A 63 -3.40 -9.27 4.50
N PRO A 64 -2.38 -9.64 3.69
CA PRO A 64 -1.57 -8.65 3.00
C PRO A 64 -2.30 -8.05 1.78
N VAL A 65 -1.99 -6.80 1.49
CA VAL A 65 -2.31 -6.17 0.20
C VAL A 65 -1.14 -6.38 -0.75
N GLU A 66 -1.44 -6.94 -1.92
CA GLU A 66 -0.48 -7.34 -2.94
C GLU A 66 -0.94 -6.81 -4.30
N CYS A 67 -0.68 -5.53 -4.55
CA CYS A 67 -0.81 -4.87 -5.85
C CYS A 67 -2.01 -5.31 -6.70
N GLY A 68 -3.19 -5.00 -6.19
CA GLY A 68 -4.48 -5.25 -6.84
C GLY A 68 -5.15 -6.57 -6.45
N ASN A 69 -4.57 -7.35 -5.53
CA ASN A 69 -5.21 -8.55 -5.03
C ASN A 69 -6.64 -8.28 -4.52
N ARG A 70 -7.50 -9.29 -4.68
CA ARG A 70 -8.92 -9.20 -4.32
C ARG A 70 -9.07 -9.45 -2.82
N ILE A 71 -9.68 -8.51 -2.11
CA ILE A 71 -9.89 -8.57 -0.66
C ILE A 71 -11.38 -8.41 -0.34
N SER A 72 -11.86 -9.17 0.65
CA SER A 72 -13.25 -9.06 1.12
C SER A 72 -13.52 -7.73 1.82
N ILE A 73 -14.71 -7.18 1.60
CA ILE A 73 -15.22 -6.03 2.36
C ILE A 73 -15.14 -6.29 3.88
N ALA A 74 -15.38 -7.53 4.33
CA ALA A 74 -15.31 -7.89 5.75
C ALA A 74 -13.89 -7.71 6.34
N THR A 75 -12.85 -7.96 5.55
CA THR A 75 -11.44 -7.84 5.96
C THR A 75 -11.04 -6.40 6.22
N VAL A 76 -11.61 -5.45 5.46
CA VAL A 76 -11.25 -4.03 5.53
C VAL A 76 -12.07 -3.22 6.54
N ALA A 77 -12.87 -3.88 7.38
CA ALA A 77 -13.66 -3.23 8.42
C ALA A 77 -12.80 -2.51 9.48
N LYS A 78 -11.59 -3.01 9.72
CA LYS A 78 -10.62 -2.43 10.66
C LYS A 78 -9.51 -1.71 9.90
N THR A 79 -8.94 -0.67 10.51
CA THR A 79 -7.76 0.01 9.98
C THR A 79 -6.60 -0.99 9.80
N PRO A 80 -5.89 -0.99 8.67
CA PRO A 80 -4.72 -1.84 8.48
C PRO A 80 -3.49 -1.30 9.20
N THR A 81 -2.47 -2.14 9.32
CA THR A 81 -1.11 -1.73 9.68
C THR A 81 -0.32 -1.44 8.40
N LEU A 82 0.31 -0.27 8.34
CA LEU A 82 1.16 0.18 7.23
C LEU A 82 2.61 0.17 7.69
N THR A 83 3.48 -0.39 6.89
CA THR A 83 4.93 -0.34 7.12
C THR A 83 5.64 0.09 5.85
N TYR A 84 6.38 1.19 5.95
CA TYR A 84 7.29 1.63 4.91
C TYR A 84 8.42 2.43 5.54
N ASP A 85 9.66 2.05 5.21
CA ASP A 85 10.84 2.71 5.76
C ASP A 85 11.27 3.86 4.85
N VAL A 86 11.10 5.10 5.34
CA VAL A 86 11.57 6.34 4.70
C VAL A 86 12.71 6.97 5.50
N ASN A 87 13.36 6.21 6.38
CA ASN A 87 14.37 6.73 7.29
C ASN A 87 15.49 7.43 6.51
N GLY A 88 15.76 8.67 6.92
CA GLY A 88 16.76 9.54 6.27
C GLY A 88 16.24 10.36 5.09
N ALA A 89 15.08 10.03 4.52
CA ALA A 89 14.48 10.82 3.44
C ALA A 89 13.65 12.00 3.96
N CYS A 90 12.91 11.80 5.07
CA CYS A 90 12.10 12.83 5.72
C CYS A 90 11.89 12.50 7.21
N LYS A 91 11.41 13.48 7.98
CA LYS A 91 11.08 13.29 9.42
C LYS A 91 9.60 13.00 9.67
N LEU A 92 8.74 13.42 8.76
CA LEU A 92 7.29 13.29 8.85
C LEU A 92 6.75 12.71 7.54
N ALA A 93 5.71 11.92 7.64
CA ALA A 93 5.00 11.34 6.51
C ALA A 93 3.51 11.65 6.54
N THR A 94 2.90 11.63 5.36
CA THR A 94 1.45 11.64 5.17
C THR A 94 1.00 10.29 4.66
N VAL A 95 -0.07 9.73 5.23
CA VAL A 95 -0.79 8.56 4.71
C VAL A 95 -2.13 9.00 4.16
N LEU A 96 -2.46 8.54 2.96
CA LEU A 96 -3.73 8.78 2.28
C LEU A 96 -4.28 7.45 1.75
N LEU A 97 -5.56 7.16 2.02
CA LEU A 97 -6.32 6.10 1.37
C LEU A 97 -7.49 6.70 0.62
N PHE A 98 -7.66 6.33 -0.64
CA PHE A 98 -8.82 6.69 -1.44
C PHE A 98 -9.32 5.50 -2.27
N GLY A 99 -10.58 5.56 -2.69
CA GLY A 99 -11.17 4.63 -3.65
C GLY A 99 -12.21 5.35 -4.49
N PHE A 100 -12.99 4.60 -5.28
CA PHE A 100 -14.06 5.17 -6.09
C PHE A 100 -15.41 4.95 -5.42
N GLY A 101 -16.27 5.95 -5.47
CA GLY A 101 -17.60 5.87 -4.89
C GLY A 101 -18.46 4.78 -5.55
N PRO A 102 -19.38 4.16 -4.80
CA PRO A 102 -20.36 3.21 -5.33
C PRO A 102 -21.40 3.91 -6.20
N VAL A 103 -22.31 3.14 -6.81
CA VAL A 103 -23.48 3.68 -7.50
C VAL A 103 -24.27 4.60 -6.54
N PRO A 104 -24.74 5.79 -6.95
CA PRO A 104 -24.71 6.39 -8.30
C PRO A 104 -23.50 7.28 -8.59
N VAL A 105 -22.57 7.44 -7.64
CA VAL A 105 -21.44 8.38 -7.71
C VAL A 105 -20.21 7.76 -8.41
N ILE A 106 -20.45 6.88 -9.38
CA ILE A 106 -19.44 6.08 -10.08
C ILE A 106 -18.34 6.99 -10.62
N GLY A 107 -17.09 6.62 -10.37
CA GLY A 107 -15.92 7.29 -10.91
C GLY A 107 -15.44 8.51 -10.12
N MET A 108 -16.19 8.97 -9.11
CA MET A 108 -15.68 10.01 -8.21
C MET A 108 -14.79 9.41 -7.11
N PRO A 109 -13.60 9.99 -6.84
CA PRO A 109 -12.77 9.54 -5.75
C PRO A 109 -13.44 9.85 -4.40
N VAL A 110 -13.29 8.95 -3.44
CA VAL A 110 -13.73 9.10 -2.06
C VAL A 110 -12.51 8.97 -1.17
N LEU A 111 -12.29 9.95 -0.28
CA LEU A 111 -11.23 9.89 0.70
C LEU A 111 -11.63 8.97 1.88
N HIS A 112 -10.89 7.88 2.10
CA HIS A 112 -11.17 6.95 3.19
C HIS A 112 -10.31 7.24 4.42
N TRP A 113 -9.10 7.73 4.24
CA TRP A 113 -8.18 8.02 5.34
C TRP A 113 -7.18 9.10 4.91
N LEU A 114 -6.90 10.05 5.82
CA LEU A 114 -5.87 11.06 5.64
C LEU A 114 -5.28 11.45 6.98
N VAL A 115 -4.00 11.20 7.14
CA VAL A 115 -3.24 11.51 8.35
C VAL A 115 -1.93 12.17 7.95
N TYR A 116 -1.70 13.37 8.48
CA TYR A 116 -0.46 14.11 8.30
C TYR A 116 0.45 13.92 9.50
N ASN A 117 1.68 14.43 9.41
CA ASN A 117 2.61 14.58 10.52
C ASN A 117 2.88 13.25 11.26
N ILE A 118 2.89 12.14 10.54
CA ILE A 118 3.23 10.83 11.11
C ILE A 118 4.75 10.80 11.27
N PRO A 119 5.30 10.61 12.48
CA PRO A 119 6.73 10.37 12.65
C PRO A 119 7.16 9.14 11.83
N THR A 120 8.23 9.27 11.05
CA THR A 120 8.62 8.23 10.08
C THR A 120 9.09 6.94 10.73
N ASP A 121 9.62 7.02 11.95
CA ASP A 121 9.93 5.87 12.79
C ASP A 121 8.67 5.08 13.18
N VAL A 122 7.54 5.75 13.43
CA VAL A 122 6.25 5.07 13.66
C VAL A 122 5.79 4.34 12.40
N LEU A 123 5.95 4.96 11.22
CA LEU A 123 5.60 4.30 9.95
C LEU A 123 6.50 3.09 9.66
N ALA A 124 7.81 3.21 9.92
CA ALA A 124 8.76 2.11 9.76
C ALA A 124 8.47 0.92 10.70
N ASN A 125 7.83 1.16 11.85
CA ASN A 125 7.53 0.14 12.86
C ASN A 125 6.07 -0.37 12.85
N GLY A 126 5.24 0.06 11.89
CA GLY A 126 3.85 -0.39 11.77
C GLY A 126 2.84 0.66 12.26
N PHE A 127 2.52 1.59 11.38
CA PHE A 127 1.51 2.61 11.62
C PHE A 127 0.09 2.05 11.48
N SER A 128 -0.74 2.22 12.50
CA SER A 128 -2.15 1.77 12.53
C SER A 128 -3.15 2.90 12.81
N GLY A 129 -2.72 4.17 12.67
CA GLY A 129 -3.57 5.35 12.83
C GLY A 129 -3.54 6.08 14.16
N GLN A 130 -2.64 5.69 15.07
CA GLN A 130 -2.60 6.25 16.43
C GLN A 130 -1.56 7.37 16.61
N ALA A 131 -0.85 7.73 15.54
CA ALA A 131 0.11 8.82 15.50
C ALA A 131 -0.22 9.82 14.38
N GLY A 132 0.33 11.02 14.48
CA GLY A 132 0.08 12.10 13.54
C GLY A 132 -1.31 12.72 13.66
N ASP A 133 -1.61 13.62 12.73
CA ASP A 133 -2.78 14.50 12.76
C ASP A 133 -3.81 14.05 11.73
N ALA A 134 -4.84 13.35 12.22
CA ALA A 134 -5.90 12.80 11.38
C ALA A 134 -6.87 13.88 10.88
N ARG A 135 -6.68 14.30 9.63
CA ARG A 135 -7.60 15.20 8.90
C ARG A 135 -8.88 14.47 8.48
N ALA A 136 -8.78 13.19 8.11
CA ALA A 136 -9.90 12.31 7.88
C ALA A 136 -9.62 10.95 8.52
N LYS A 137 -10.38 10.59 9.57
CA LYS A 137 -10.30 9.25 10.20
C LYS A 137 -10.65 8.14 9.21
N TYR A 138 -10.05 6.97 9.39
CA TYR A 138 -10.34 5.78 8.58
C TYR A 138 -11.85 5.52 8.52
N ILE A 139 -12.36 5.33 7.31
CA ILE A 139 -13.67 4.76 7.06
C ILE A 139 -13.50 3.52 6.21
N GLN A 140 -14.21 2.45 6.56
CA GLN A 140 -14.16 1.19 5.84
C GLN A 140 -14.44 1.43 4.34
N PRO A 141 -13.54 0.97 3.45
CA PRO A 141 -13.83 0.95 2.03
C PRO A 141 -14.96 -0.05 1.71
N PHE A 142 -15.83 0.32 0.78
CA PHE A 142 -17.12 -0.33 0.56
C PHE A 142 -17.49 -0.38 -0.92
N ALA A 143 -17.72 -1.58 -1.43
CA ALA A 143 -17.93 -1.84 -2.86
C ALA A 143 -19.14 -2.77 -3.06
N PRO A 144 -20.38 -2.27 -2.95
CA PRO A 144 -21.60 -3.07 -2.86
C PRO A 144 -22.04 -3.73 -4.18
N ASP A 145 -21.61 -3.18 -5.31
CA ASP A 145 -22.17 -3.57 -6.61
C ASP A 145 -21.12 -4.09 -7.60
N LEU A 146 -19.85 -3.70 -7.41
CA LEU A 146 -18.77 -3.91 -8.38
C LEU A 146 -17.42 -4.04 -7.68
N GLU A 147 -16.45 -4.60 -8.41
CA GLU A 147 -15.06 -4.55 -7.99
C GLU A 147 -14.56 -3.11 -8.00
N GLN A 148 -14.01 -2.66 -6.87
CA GLN A 148 -13.53 -1.29 -6.72
C GLN A 148 -12.12 -1.26 -6.17
N ARG A 149 -11.30 -0.38 -6.74
CA ARG A 149 -9.90 -0.22 -6.38
C ARG A 149 -9.77 0.78 -5.24
N TYR A 150 -8.92 0.45 -4.27
CA TYR A 150 -8.58 1.31 -3.16
C TYR A 150 -7.06 1.41 -3.07
N THR A 151 -6.56 2.63 -3.07
CA THR A 151 -5.14 2.94 -3.21
C THR A 151 -4.64 3.69 -1.99
N PHE A 152 -3.50 3.24 -1.48
CA PHE A 152 -2.77 3.91 -0.42
C PHE A 152 -1.60 4.67 -1.01
N PHE A 153 -1.44 5.92 -0.60
CA PHE A 153 -0.23 6.70 -0.84
C PHE A 153 0.43 7.05 0.49
N VAL A 154 1.76 6.97 0.49
CA VAL A 154 2.63 7.55 1.51
C VAL A 154 3.43 8.67 0.85
N TYR A 155 3.46 9.83 1.48
CA TYR A 155 4.28 10.97 1.06
C TYR A 155 5.31 11.30 2.14
N CYS A 156 6.50 11.73 1.71
CA CYS A 156 7.44 12.40 2.59
C CYS A 156 7.10 13.88 2.70
N GLN A 157 6.96 14.39 3.92
CA GLN A 157 6.71 15.80 4.15
C GLN A 157 8.02 16.59 4.26
N LYS A 158 8.10 17.70 3.52
CA LYS A 158 9.19 18.68 3.66
C LYS A 158 9.06 19.48 4.96
N HIS A 159 7.82 19.76 5.36
CA HIS A 159 7.47 20.53 6.55
C HIS A 159 6.24 19.93 7.25
N PRO A 160 6.04 20.18 8.56
CA PRO A 160 4.78 19.85 9.23
C PRO A 160 3.60 20.53 8.52
N VAL A 161 2.49 19.82 8.37
CA VAL A 161 1.23 20.32 7.80
C VAL A 161 0.35 20.84 8.93
N ASP A 162 -0.18 22.05 8.80
CA ASP A 162 -1.16 22.58 9.77
C ASP A 162 -2.55 21.97 9.51
N VAL A 163 -3.03 21.17 10.47
CA VAL A 163 -4.25 20.38 10.32
C VAL A 163 -5.45 21.10 10.97
N ASN A 164 -6.15 21.90 10.17
CA ASN A 164 -7.28 22.68 10.65
C ASN A 164 -8.62 21.92 10.63
N GLY A 165 -8.90 21.15 11.68
CA GLY A 165 -10.18 20.45 11.91
C GLY A 165 -10.27 19.08 11.22
N ARG A 166 -11.48 18.51 11.10
CA ARG A 166 -11.72 17.23 10.39
C ARG A 166 -12.58 17.39 9.15
N ILE A 167 -12.33 16.58 8.12
CA ILE A 167 -13.20 16.46 6.95
C ILE A 167 -14.32 15.46 7.29
N PRO A 168 -15.59 15.92 7.40
CA PRO A 168 -16.73 15.04 7.64
C PRO A 168 -16.92 14.07 6.47
N ILE A 169 -17.48 12.89 6.73
CA ILE A 169 -17.67 11.82 5.73
C ILE A 169 -18.38 12.35 4.47
N LEU A 170 -19.43 13.16 4.64
CA LEU A 170 -20.21 13.72 3.54
C LEU A 170 -19.41 14.68 2.63
N LYS A 171 -18.27 15.20 3.09
CA LYS A 171 -17.39 16.09 2.31
C LYS A 171 -16.20 15.37 1.69
N ARG A 172 -16.11 14.03 1.80
CA ARG A 172 -14.97 13.25 1.30
C ARG A 172 -15.11 12.82 -0.16
N LEU A 173 -16.30 12.95 -0.73
CA LEU A 173 -16.59 12.66 -2.13
C LEU A 173 -15.97 13.74 -3.03
N GLY A 174 -15.35 13.33 -4.13
CA GLY A 174 -14.72 14.21 -5.10
C GLY A 174 -13.35 14.74 -4.70
N ILE A 175 -12.84 14.39 -3.50
CA ILE A 175 -11.50 14.80 -3.08
C ILE A 175 -10.46 14.03 -3.89
N ASN A 176 -9.66 14.77 -4.67
CA ASN A 176 -8.57 14.20 -5.46
C ASN A 176 -7.26 14.15 -4.66
N PRO A 177 -6.64 12.97 -4.48
CA PRO A 177 -5.32 12.84 -3.84
C PRO A 177 -4.23 13.73 -4.43
N LYS A 178 -4.22 13.93 -5.77
CA LYS A 178 -3.25 14.80 -6.44
C LYS A 178 -3.37 16.25 -5.97
N GLN A 179 -4.60 16.72 -5.75
CA GLN A 179 -4.87 18.06 -5.23
C GLN A 179 -4.38 18.20 -3.78
N ILE A 180 -4.64 17.20 -2.93
CA ILE A 180 -4.11 17.18 -1.55
C ILE A 180 -2.59 17.31 -1.55
N ALA A 181 -1.91 16.55 -2.41
CA ALA A 181 -0.46 16.61 -2.52
C ALA A 181 0.05 17.98 -2.98
N GLN A 182 -0.64 18.62 -3.91
CA GLN A 182 -0.30 19.97 -4.39
C GLN A 182 -0.51 21.04 -3.31
N GLU A 183 -1.66 21.04 -2.63
CA GLU A 183 -2.01 22.03 -1.60
C GLU A 183 -1.05 22.01 -0.41
N ASN A 184 -0.40 20.87 -0.16
CA ASN A 184 0.49 20.67 0.98
C ASN A 184 1.96 20.45 0.58
N ASP A 185 2.32 20.72 -0.68
CA ASP A 185 3.67 20.55 -1.24
C ASP A 185 4.31 19.17 -0.92
N LEU A 186 3.52 18.10 -1.05
CA LEU A 186 3.94 16.72 -0.76
C LEU A 186 4.73 16.07 -1.90
N GLY A 187 4.63 16.62 -3.12
CA GLY A 187 5.23 16.03 -4.32
C GLY A 187 4.61 14.67 -4.69
N ASN A 188 5.42 13.77 -5.22
CA ASN A 188 4.99 12.41 -5.56
C ASN A 188 5.00 11.50 -4.33
N PRO A 189 4.10 10.49 -4.26
CA PRO A 189 4.17 9.46 -3.25
C PRO A 189 5.53 8.77 -3.23
N VAL A 190 6.11 8.61 -2.05
CA VAL A 190 7.33 7.82 -1.84
C VAL A 190 7.03 6.32 -1.84
N ALA A 191 5.81 5.94 -1.48
CA ALA A 191 5.34 4.57 -1.65
C ALA A 191 3.85 4.48 -1.92
N THR A 192 3.46 3.40 -2.58
CA THR A 192 2.06 3.09 -2.87
C THR A 192 1.82 1.59 -2.87
N ASN A 193 0.58 1.21 -2.61
CA ASN A 193 0.04 -0.12 -2.88
C ASN A 193 -1.49 0.00 -3.01
N TYR A 194 -2.13 -0.97 -3.65
CA TYR A 194 -3.58 -0.93 -3.84
C TYR A 194 -4.19 -2.32 -3.75
N LEU A 195 -5.48 -2.37 -3.43
CA LEU A 195 -6.29 -3.59 -3.43
C LEU A 195 -7.53 -3.41 -4.30
N THR A 196 -8.15 -4.53 -4.64
CA THR A 196 -9.47 -4.57 -5.26
C THR A 196 -10.46 -5.15 -4.26
N LEU A 197 -11.46 -4.37 -3.85
CA LEU A 197 -12.54 -4.89 -3.01
C LEU A 197 -13.55 -5.66 -3.83
N VAL A 198 -14.01 -6.75 -3.24
CA VAL A 198 -15.05 -7.62 -3.81
C VAL A 198 -16.06 -8.04 -2.74
N LEU A 199 -17.32 -8.20 -3.15
CA LEU A 199 -18.35 -8.83 -2.33
C LEU A 199 -18.07 -10.33 -2.26
N ILE A 200 -17.35 -10.77 -1.24
CA ILE A 200 -17.13 -12.20 -1.06
C ILE A 200 -18.34 -12.81 -0.35
N ASN A 201 -19.25 -13.41 -1.12
CA ASN A 201 -20.18 -14.44 -0.64
C ASN A 201 -19.73 -15.87 -1.03
N GLY A 202 -18.50 -16.06 -1.53
CA GLY A 202 -17.97 -17.36 -1.95
C GLY A 202 -16.54 -17.59 -1.48
N ASN A 203 -16.26 -18.77 -0.95
CA ASN A 203 -14.98 -19.18 -0.39
C ASN A 203 -13.79 -18.81 -1.30
N PRO A 204 -12.69 -18.18 -0.81
CA PRO A 204 -11.54 -17.76 -1.63
C PRO A 204 -10.79 -18.89 -2.37
N LEU A 205 -11.15 -20.15 -2.13
CA LEU A 205 -10.48 -21.34 -2.64
C LEU A 205 -11.26 -22.09 -3.74
N GLU A 206 -12.44 -21.61 -4.16
CA GLU A 206 -13.12 -22.25 -5.28
C GLU A 206 -12.70 -21.62 -6.61
N PRO A 207 -12.04 -22.38 -7.50
CA PRO A 207 -11.91 -21.96 -8.89
C PRO A 207 -13.33 -21.90 -9.48
N LYS A 208 -13.70 -20.76 -10.05
CA LYS A 208 -14.93 -20.68 -10.84
C LYS A 208 -14.76 -21.48 -12.14
N PRO A 209 -15.83 -22.12 -12.63
CA PRO A 209 -15.83 -22.91 -13.86
C PRO A 209 -15.51 -22.08 -15.11
#